data_AF-A0A450XXC3-F1
#
_entry.id   AF-A0A450XXC3-F1
#
_cell.length_a   1.000
_cell.length_b   1.000
_cell.length_c   1.000
_cell.angle_alpha   90.00
_cell.angle_beta   90.00
_cell.angle_gamma   90.00
#
_symmetry.space_group_name_H-M   'P 1'
#
loop_
_entity.id
_entity.type
_entity.pdbx_description
1 polymer ?
#
loop_
_entity_poly.entity_id
_entity_poly.type
_entity_poly.pdbx_seq_one_letter_code
_entity_poly.pdbx_strand_id
1 'polypeptide(L)'
;MQVSSIIETFREQFTEQYHDSILPSHLKALDAMANCRTDGSLQMLAQCPECEHQLFVPHSCGHRNCPHCQNHESQQWLERQLQKRVPAEYFLLTFTLPAQLRTLAWEHQRVLYSLMIRCAWETLRSFVQNDKQLQGMAGAIAVLHTHSRKLDYHPHVHFVMPAAAIDKEKKQWRTKE
;
A
#
# COMPACT_ATOMS: atom_id res chain seq x y z
N MET A 1 -9.20 -18.52 -8.80
CA MET A 1 -10.11 -17.64 -9.54
C MET A 1 -9.34 -16.38 -9.91
N GLN A 2 -9.27 -16.05 -11.21
CA GLN A 2 -8.55 -14.85 -11.66
C GLN A 2 -9.41 -13.61 -11.43
N VAL A 3 -8.80 -12.44 -11.24
CA VAL A 3 -9.58 -11.20 -11.06
C VAL A 3 -10.36 -10.83 -12.31
N SER A 4 -9.82 -11.14 -13.50
CA SER A 4 -10.49 -10.99 -14.79
C SER A 4 -11.84 -11.70 -14.81
N SER A 5 -11.90 -12.98 -14.43
CA SER A 5 -13.15 -13.75 -14.42
C SER A 5 -14.19 -13.20 -13.45
N ILE A 6 -13.77 -12.63 -12.31
CA ILE A 6 -14.69 -11.97 -11.38
C ILE A 6 -15.29 -10.72 -12.03
N ILE A 7 -14.45 -9.90 -12.66
CA ILE A 7 -14.90 -8.68 -13.33
C ILE A 7 -15.84 -9.02 -14.47
N GLU A 8 -15.51 -10.00 -15.31
CA GLU A 8 -16.37 -10.47 -16.40
C GLU A 8 -17.74 -10.92 -15.88
N THR A 9 -17.77 -11.70 -14.79
CA THR A 9 -19.02 -12.24 -14.23
C THR A 9 -19.91 -11.15 -13.63
N PHE A 10 -19.34 -10.16 -12.94
CA PHE A 10 -20.10 -9.21 -12.12
C PHE A 10 -20.13 -7.77 -12.64
N ARG A 11 -19.46 -7.46 -13.76
CA ARG A 11 -19.33 -6.08 -14.28
C ARG A 11 -20.68 -5.42 -14.56
N GLU A 12 -21.61 -6.13 -15.18
CA GLU A 12 -22.92 -5.56 -15.54
C GLU A 12 -23.70 -5.18 -14.28
N GLN A 13 -23.87 -6.13 -13.37
CA GLN A 13 -24.53 -5.90 -12.08
C GLN A 13 -23.87 -4.78 -11.27
N PHE A 14 -22.53 -4.74 -11.22
CA PHE A 14 -21.79 -3.68 -10.55
C PHE A 14 -22.04 -2.32 -11.20
N THR A 15 -22.04 -2.25 -12.53
CA THR A 15 -22.24 -0.99 -13.24
C THR A 15 -23.67 -0.48 -13.06
N GLU A 16 -24.67 -1.35 -13.14
CA GLU A 16 -26.08 -1.01 -12.91
C GLU A 16 -26.30 -0.50 -11.47
N GLN A 17 -25.80 -1.25 -10.48
CA GLN A 17 -25.99 -0.91 -9.07
C GLN A 17 -25.30 0.40 -8.67
N TYR A 18 -24.12 0.69 -9.22
CA TYR A 18 -23.28 1.82 -8.79
C TYR A 18 -23.16 2.94 -9.83
N HIS A 19 -23.99 2.97 -10.87
CA HIS A 19 -23.86 3.90 -12.01
C HIS A 19 -23.73 5.38 -11.61
N ASP A 20 -24.45 5.82 -10.58
CA ASP A 20 -24.42 7.21 -10.10
C ASP A 20 -23.13 7.59 -9.33
N SER A 21 -22.39 6.59 -8.85
CA SER A 21 -21.22 6.77 -7.96
C SER A 21 -19.90 6.32 -8.59
N ILE A 22 -19.95 5.65 -9.74
CA ILE A 22 -18.77 5.09 -10.38
C ILE A 22 -17.95 6.21 -11.04
N LEU A 23 -16.68 6.31 -10.64
CA LEU A 23 -15.77 7.27 -11.24
C LEU A 23 -15.20 6.71 -12.56
N PRO A 24 -14.89 7.55 -13.54
CA PRO A 24 -14.20 7.12 -14.77
C PRO A 24 -12.88 6.38 -14.49
N SER A 25 -12.20 6.71 -13.39
CA SER A 25 -10.99 6.01 -12.94
C SER A 25 -11.25 4.58 -12.45
N HIS A 26 -12.43 4.30 -11.89
CA HIS A 26 -12.84 2.95 -11.50
C HIS A 26 -13.09 2.09 -12.73
N LEU A 27 -13.80 2.62 -13.73
CA LEU A 27 -14.04 1.95 -15.00
C LEU A 27 -12.73 1.61 -15.72
N LYS A 28 -11.82 2.59 -15.83
CA LYS A 28 -10.47 2.37 -16.40
C LYS A 28 -9.70 1.27 -15.68
N ALA A 29 -9.78 1.23 -14.34
CA ALA A 29 -9.14 0.18 -13.55
C ALA A 29 -9.78 -1.20 -13.84
N LEU A 30 -11.12 -1.26 -13.93
CA LEU A 30 -11.85 -2.48 -14.26
C LEU A 30 -11.51 -2.98 -15.67
N ASP A 31 -11.47 -2.10 -16.68
CA ASP A 31 -11.10 -2.46 -18.06
C ASP A 31 -9.68 -3.04 -18.13
N ALA A 32 -8.72 -2.40 -17.46
CA ALA A 32 -7.35 -2.87 -17.42
C ALA A 32 -7.24 -4.24 -16.74
N MET A 33 -7.93 -4.43 -15.61
CA MET A 33 -7.91 -5.67 -14.84
C MET A 33 -8.68 -6.81 -15.53
N ALA A 34 -9.77 -6.52 -16.25
CA ALA A 34 -10.53 -7.50 -17.02
C ALA A 34 -9.65 -8.16 -18.10
N ASN A 35 -8.86 -7.35 -18.82
CA ASN A 35 -8.00 -7.86 -19.89
C ASN A 35 -6.66 -8.42 -19.38
N CYS A 36 -6.28 -8.20 -18.12
CA CYS A 36 -4.96 -8.53 -17.60
C CYS A 36 -4.67 -10.03 -17.67
N ARG A 37 -3.59 -10.42 -18.39
CA ARG A 37 -3.15 -11.82 -18.56
C ARG A 37 -4.22 -12.72 -19.19
N THR A 38 -5.06 -12.16 -20.06
CA THR A 38 -6.05 -12.88 -20.85
C THR A 38 -5.68 -12.85 -22.34
N ASP A 39 -6.42 -13.58 -23.17
CA ASP A 39 -6.27 -13.52 -24.63
C ASP A 39 -6.62 -12.14 -25.23
N GLY A 40 -7.31 -11.28 -24.47
CA GLY A 40 -7.56 -9.89 -24.82
C GLY A 40 -6.37 -8.94 -24.57
N SER A 41 -5.29 -9.43 -23.95
CA SER A 41 -4.06 -8.65 -23.75
C SER A 41 -3.09 -8.78 -24.92
N LEU A 42 -2.11 -7.85 -25.00
CA LEU A 42 -0.92 -8.09 -25.83
C LEU A 42 -0.27 -9.40 -25.40
N GLN A 43 0.19 -10.18 -26.37
CA GLN A 43 0.81 -11.47 -26.12
C GLN A 43 2.25 -11.48 -26.62
N MET A 44 3.13 -12.15 -25.87
CA MET A 44 4.47 -12.49 -26.30
C MET A 44 4.47 -13.93 -26.81
N LEU A 45 4.94 -14.15 -28.03
CA LEU A 45 5.25 -15.49 -28.51
C LEU A 45 6.61 -15.93 -27.96
N ALA A 46 6.59 -16.91 -27.07
CA ALA A 46 7.79 -17.60 -26.61
C ALA A 46 7.97 -18.88 -27.43
N GLN A 47 9.12 -19.04 -28.07
CA GLN A 47 9.45 -20.21 -28.88
C GLN A 47 10.67 -20.93 -28.30
N CYS A 48 10.59 -22.26 -28.21
CA CYS A 48 11.74 -23.07 -27.85
C CYS A 48 12.79 -23.02 -28.97
N PRO A 49 14.07 -22.75 -28.68
CA PRO A 49 15.11 -22.76 -29.71
C PRO A 49 15.45 -24.19 -30.20
N GLU A 50 15.06 -25.22 -29.46
CA GLU A 50 15.43 -26.63 -29.70
C GLU A 50 14.28 -27.48 -30.29
N CYS A 51 13.05 -26.97 -30.32
CA CYS A 51 11.89 -27.68 -30.88
C CYS A 51 10.79 -26.73 -31.37
N GLU A 52 9.76 -27.27 -32.03
CA GLU A 52 8.65 -26.48 -32.58
C GLU A 52 7.65 -25.97 -31.53
N HIS A 53 7.92 -26.18 -30.23
CA HIS A 53 7.01 -25.75 -29.18
C HIS A 53 6.94 -24.21 -29.10
N GLN A 54 5.71 -23.71 -29.12
CA GLN A 54 5.37 -22.29 -29.02
C GLN A 54 4.35 -22.07 -27.91
N LEU A 55 4.53 -20.98 -27.17
CA LEU A 55 3.63 -20.53 -26.12
C LEU A 55 3.31 -19.05 -26.31
N PHE A 56 2.02 -18.71 -26.33
CA PHE A 56 1.58 -17.33 -26.20
C PHE A 56 1.47 -16.97 -24.73
N VAL A 57 2.25 -16.00 -24.30
CA VAL A 57 2.28 -15.50 -22.92
C VAL A 57 1.53 -14.18 -22.86
N PRO A 58 0.35 -14.13 -22.22
CA PRO A 58 -0.44 -12.90 -22.15
C PRO A 58 0.17 -11.89 -21.19
N HIS A 59 0.20 -10.62 -21.58
CA HIS A 59 0.83 -9.55 -20.82
C HIS A 59 0.01 -9.09 -19.62
N SER A 60 0.72 -8.59 -18.61
CA SER A 60 0.15 -7.90 -17.48
C SER A 60 -0.33 -6.49 -17.86
N CYS A 61 -1.46 -6.04 -17.31
CA CYS A 61 -1.99 -4.70 -17.58
C CYS A 61 -1.20 -3.54 -16.93
N GLY A 62 -0.34 -3.83 -15.94
CA GLY A 62 0.47 -2.84 -15.23
C GLY A 62 -0.32 -1.87 -14.34
N HIS A 63 -1.65 -1.99 -14.26
CA HIS A 63 -2.47 -1.04 -13.53
C HIS A 63 -2.21 -1.11 -12.02
N ARG A 64 -2.10 0.06 -11.36
CA ARG A 64 -1.78 0.18 -9.92
C ARG A 64 -2.78 -0.48 -8.96
N ASN A 65 -3.99 -0.77 -9.44
CA ASN A 65 -5.02 -1.46 -8.65
C ASN A 65 -5.13 -2.96 -8.98
N CYS A 66 -4.38 -3.44 -9.99
CA CYS A 66 -4.43 -4.84 -10.38
C CYS A 66 -3.59 -5.68 -9.40
N PRO A 67 -4.20 -6.60 -8.61
CA PRO A 67 -3.44 -7.38 -7.63
C PRO A 67 -2.43 -8.32 -8.30
N HIS A 68 -2.71 -8.82 -9.51
CA HIS A 68 -1.75 -9.63 -10.26
C HIS A 68 -0.50 -8.83 -10.66
N CYS A 69 -0.67 -7.58 -11.11
CA CYS A 69 0.45 -6.73 -11.50
C CYS A 69 1.21 -6.20 -10.28
N GLN A 70 0.48 -5.78 -9.25
CA GLN A 70 1.08 -5.17 -8.07
C GLN A 70 1.70 -6.19 -7.13
N ASN A 71 1.43 -7.49 -7.26
CA ASN A 71 2.06 -8.50 -6.41
C ASN A 71 3.59 -8.43 -6.50
N HIS A 72 4.15 -8.43 -7.71
CA HIS A 72 5.60 -8.37 -7.89
C HIS A 72 6.20 -7.06 -7.37
N GLU A 73 5.60 -5.93 -7.74
CA GLU A 73 6.01 -4.59 -7.27
C GLU A 73 5.96 -4.47 -5.74
N SER A 74 4.92 -5.02 -5.10
CA SER A 74 4.77 -5.04 -3.64
C SER A 74 5.87 -5.87 -2.98
N GLN A 75 6.22 -7.02 -3.57
CA GLN A 75 7.32 -7.85 -3.06
C GLN A 75 8.66 -7.14 -3.18
N GLN A 76 8.97 -6.54 -4.34
CA GLN A 76 10.19 -5.75 -4.50
C GLN A 76 10.24 -4.56 -3.52
N TRP A 77 9.11 -3.91 -3.27
CA TRP A 77 9.02 -2.84 -2.28
C TRP A 77 9.30 -3.37 -0.86
N LEU A 78 8.72 -4.52 -0.50
CA LEU A 78 8.91 -5.19 0.79
C LEU A 78 10.38 -5.57 1.00
N GLU A 79 11.01 -6.21 0.01
CA GLU A 79 12.44 -6.57 0.05
C GLU A 79 13.32 -5.35 0.31
N ARG A 80 13.06 -4.23 -0.38
CA ARG A 80 13.77 -2.96 -0.14
C ARG A 80 13.56 -2.41 1.26
N GLN A 81 12.40 -2.63 1.89
CA GLN A 81 12.19 -2.22 3.29
C GLN A 81 12.89 -3.17 4.26
N LEU A 82 12.89 -4.47 3.99
CA LEU A 82 13.57 -5.48 4.80
C LEU A 82 15.09 -5.27 4.82
N GLN A 83 15.67 -4.79 3.71
CA GLN A 83 17.08 -4.40 3.64
C GLN A 83 17.43 -3.18 4.50
N LYS A 84 16.45 -2.33 4.83
CA LYS A 84 16.63 -1.15 5.69
C LYS A 84 16.43 -1.45 7.18
N ARG A 85 16.17 -2.71 7.54
CA ARG A 85 15.99 -3.09 8.95
C ARG A 85 17.26 -2.82 9.73
N VAL A 86 17.05 -2.27 10.92
CA VAL A 86 18.04 -2.04 11.96
C VAL A 86 17.88 -3.08 13.08
N PRO A 87 18.95 -3.40 13.84
CA PRO A 87 18.91 -4.35 14.94
C PRO A 87 18.21 -3.72 16.17
N ALA A 88 16.91 -3.97 16.28
CA ALA A 88 16.06 -3.57 17.39
C ALA A 88 14.78 -4.41 17.42
N GLU A 89 14.03 -4.37 18.52
CA GLU A 89 12.63 -4.77 18.52
C GLU A 89 11.78 -3.78 17.71
N TYR A 90 10.63 -4.22 17.21
CA TYR A 90 9.76 -3.38 16.38
C TYR A 90 8.35 -3.34 16.95
N PHE A 91 7.77 -2.14 16.96
CA PHE A 91 6.38 -1.92 17.32
C PHE A 91 5.57 -1.52 16.10
N LEU A 92 4.34 -2.04 16.04
CA LEU A 92 3.32 -1.59 15.10
C LEU A 92 2.39 -0.61 15.82
N LEU A 93 2.53 0.67 15.51
CA LEU A 93 1.77 1.75 16.13
C LEU A 93 0.67 2.21 15.17
N THR A 94 -0.56 2.34 15.65
CA THR A 94 -1.70 2.70 14.79
C THR A 94 -2.35 3.99 15.26
N PHE A 95 -2.45 4.96 14.35
CA PHE A 95 -3.16 6.22 14.58
C PHE A 95 -4.42 6.23 13.72
N THR A 96 -5.59 6.22 14.36
CA THR A 96 -6.88 6.19 13.68
C THR A 96 -7.52 7.56 13.68
N LEU A 97 -8.02 8.01 12.52
CA LEU A 97 -8.76 9.25 12.42
C LEU A 97 -10.09 9.14 13.20
N PRO A 98 -10.39 10.08 14.12
CA PRO A 98 -11.68 10.14 14.80
C PRO A 98 -12.84 10.15 13.79
N ALA A 99 -13.93 9.47 14.12
CA ALA A 99 -15.09 9.32 13.24
C ALA A 99 -15.66 10.68 12.78
N GLN A 100 -15.63 11.66 13.68
CA GLN A 100 -16.11 13.02 13.47
C GLN A 100 -15.33 13.77 12.37
N LEU A 101 -14.08 13.38 12.09
CA LEU A 101 -13.24 14.02 11.09
C LEU A 101 -13.26 13.31 9.73
N ARG A 102 -13.96 12.17 9.60
CA ARG A 102 -13.94 11.36 8.38
C ARG A 102 -14.57 12.11 7.20
N THR A 103 -15.70 12.79 7.38
CA THR A 103 -16.31 13.58 6.29
C THR A 103 -15.33 14.63 5.77
N LEU A 104 -14.68 15.37 6.67
CA LEU A 104 -13.67 16.37 6.30
C LEU A 104 -12.47 15.73 5.57
N ALA A 105 -12.01 14.55 6.02
CA ALA A 105 -10.94 13.83 5.35
C ALA A 105 -11.34 13.31 3.97
N TRP A 106 -12.61 12.93 3.79
CA TRP A 106 -13.13 12.50 2.50
C TRP A 106 -13.14 13.66 1.49
N GLU A 107 -13.52 14.86 1.91
CA GLU A 107 -13.58 16.06 1.07
C GLU A 107 -12.18 16.65 0.79
N HIS A 108 -11.23 16.48 1.71
CA HIS A 108 -9.89 17.10 1.66
C HIS A 108 -8.74 16.09 1.79
N GLN A 109 -8.88 14.93 1.12
CA GLN A 109 -7.99 13.76 1.24
C GLN A 109 -6.50 14.10 1.23
N ARG A 110 -6.03 14.86 0.22
CA ARG A 110 -4.61 15.17 0.06
C ARG A 110 -4.04 15.90 1.28
N VAL A 111 -4.77 16.90 1.78
CA VAL A 111 -4.36 17.73 2.91
C VAL A 111 -4.45 16.92 4.20
N LEU A 112 -5.61 16.31 4.46
CA LEU A 112 -5.88 15.62 5.72
C LEU A 112 -5.01 14.39 5.89
N TYR A 113 -4.80 13.57 4.86
CA TYR A 113 -3.91 12.41 4.96
C TYR A 113 -2.45 12.81 5.18
N SER A 114 -2.00 13.89 4.55
CA SER A 114 -0.65 14.42 4.77
C SER A 114 -0.48 14.93 6.20
N LEU A 115 -1.48 15.64 6.73
CA LEU A 115 -1.50 16.10 8.13
C LEU A 115 -1.57 14.92 9.11
N MET A 116 -2.39 13.90 8.84
CA MET A 116 -2.46 12.70 9.68
C MET A 116 -1.10 12.03 9.86
N ILE A 117 -0.39 11.76 8.75
CA ILE A 117 0.94 11.14 8.79
C ILE A 117 1.91 12.04 9.54
N ARG A 118 1.89 13.35 9.26
CA ARG A 118 2.78 14.32 9.91
C ARG A 118 2.54 14.41 11.42
N CYS A 119 1.30 14.57 11.86
CA CYS A 119 0.95 14.69 13.27
C CYS A 119 1.29 13.40 14.03
N ALA A 120 1.01 12.22 13.43
CA ALA A 120 1.40 10.94 14.02
C ALA A 120 2.93 10.83 14.16
N TRP A 121 3.68 11.19 13.11
CA TRP A 121 5.15 11.18 13.16
C TRP A 121 5.73 12.17 14.17
N GLU A 122 5.21 13.40 14.23
CA GLU A 122 5.65 14.41 15.20
C GLU A 122 5.41 13.92 16.63
N THR A 123 4.27 13.29 16.90
CA THR A 123 3.95 12.66 18.20
C THR A 123 4.98 11.58 18.58
N LEU A 124 5.25 10.65 17.66
CA LEU A 124 6.23 9.57 17.88
C LEU A 124 7.65 10.11 18.08
N ARG A 125 8.04 11.09 17.26
CA ARG A 125 9.36 11.72 17.37
C ARG A 125 9.53 12.41 18.72
N SER A 126 8.54 13.17 19.17
CA SER A 126 8.56 13.81 20.48
C SER A 126 8.62 12.80 21.62
N PHE A 127 7.91 11.67 21.51
CA PHE A 127 8.00 10.58 22.48
C PHE A 127 9.44 10.05 22.59
N VAL A 128 10.09 9.73 21.46
CA VAL A 128 11.46 9.21 21.45
C VAL A 128 12.48 10.22 22.00
N GLN A 129 12.31 11.51 21.69
CA GLN A 129 13.17 12.57 22.21
C GLN A 129 13.06 12.71 23.73
N ASN A 130 11.86 12.53 24.28
CA ASN A 130 11.57 12.67 25.70
C ASN A 130 11.81 11.37 26.51
N ASP A 131 11.92 10.22 25.84
CA ASP A 131 12.18 8.94 26.50
C ASP A 131 13.61 8.91 27.07
N LYS A 132 13.74 8.54 28.35
CA LYS A 132 15.01 8.57 29.10
C LYS A 132 16.09 7.64 28.54
N GLN A 133 15.72 6.58 27.81
CA GLN A 133 16.68 5.62 27.25
C GLN A 133 17.02 6.00 25.80
N LEU A 134 16.01 6.32 24.99
CA LEU A 134 16.18 6.52 23.55
C LEU A 134 16.80 7.87 23.18
N GLN A 135 16.36 8.99 23.78
CA GLN A 135 16.90 10.36 23.62
C GLN A 135 17.61 10.65 22.28
N GLY A 136 16.96 10.43 21.13
CA GLY A 136 17.66 10.46 19.86
C GLY A 136 16.76 10.62 18.64
N MET A 137 17.36 10.46 17.46
CA MET A 137 16.64 10.50 16.20
C MET A 137 15.99 9.14 15.91
N ALA A 138 14.66 9.12 15.95
CA ALA A 138 13.84 8.00 15.54
C ALA A 138 13.84 7.79 14.01
N GLY A 139 13.47 6.57 13.60
CA GLY A 139 13.05 6.25 12.23
C GLY A 139 11.80 5.38 12.27
N ALA A 140 11.00 5.40 11.20
CA ALA A 140 9.85 4.50 11.04
C ALA A 140 9.44 4.39 9.56
N ILE A 141 8.67 3.36 9.23
CA ILE A 141 7.95 3.23 7.96
C ILE A 141 6.47 3.49 8.24
N ALA A 142 5.88 4.45 7.53
CA ALA A 142 4.46 4.78 7.66
C ALA A 142 3.66 4.24 6.47
N VAL A 143 2.51 3.61 6.74
CA VAL A 143 1.57 3.10 5.74
C VAL A 143 0.18 3.65 6.05
N LEU A 144 -0.40 4.39 5.12
CA LEU A 144 -1.76 4.90 5.21
C LEU A 144 -2.75 3.87 4.67
N HIS A 145 -3.75 3.54 5.48
CA HIS A 145 -4.93 2.79 5.06
C HIS A 145 -6.15 3.69 5.14
N THR A 146 -7.02 3.62 4.14
CA THR A 146 -8.24 4.46 4.06
C THR A 146 -9.51 3.71 4.44
N HIS A 147 -9.46 2.37 4.52
CA HIS A 147 -10.63 1.54 4.74
C HIS A 147 -10.39 0.49 5.83
N SER A 148 -11.48 0.07 6.47
CA SER A 148 -11.49 -1.04 7.42
C SER A 148 -11.46 -2.38 6.68
N ARG A 149 -11.33 -3.49 7.43
CA ARG A 149 -11.48 -4.85 6.87
C ARG A 149 -12.85 -5.08 6.22
N LYS A 150 -13.90 -4.39 6.69
CA LYS A 150 -15.25 -4.43 6.12
C LYS A 150 -15.42 -3.49 4.91
N LEU A 151 -14.35 -2.82 4.49
CA LEU A 151 -14.34 -1.80 3.43
C LEU A 151 -15.08 -0.51 3.77
N ASP A 152 -15.40 -0.27 5.04
CA ASP A 152 -15.91 1.03 5.49
C ASP A 152 -14.80 2.08 5.44
N TYR A 153 -15.14 3.32 5.11
CA TYR A 153 -14.18 4.41 5.16
C TYR A 153 -13.68 4.65 6.59
N HIS A 154 -12.39 4.36 6.81
CA HIS A 154 -11.74 4.32 8.11
C HIS A 154 -10.26 4.68 7.99
N PRO A 155 -9.92 5.97 7.77
CA PRO A 155 -8.53 6.38 7.64
C PRO A 155 -7.71 6.10 8.91
N HIS A 156 -6.60 5.39 8.76
CA HIS A 156 -5.63 5.12 9.82
C HIS A 156 -4.23 4.98 9.24
N VAL A 157 -3.22 5.32 10.04
CA VAL A 157 -1.81 5.19 9.67
C VAL A 157 -1.15 4.17 10.58
N HIS A 158 -0.51 3.18 9.98
CA HIS A 158 0.37 2.26 10.68
C HIS A 158 1.81 2.74 10.58
N PHE A 159 2.51 2.75 11.71
CA PHE A 159 3.95 2.96 11.78
C PHE A 159 4.61 1.65 12.21
N VAL A 160 5.51 1.14 11.38
CA VAL A 160 6.47 0.09 11.76
C VAL A 160 7.71 0.82 12.25
N MET A 161 7.92 0.79 13.57
CA MET A 161 8.92 1.61 14.23
C MET A 161 9.86 0.74 15.06
N PRO A 162 11.18 0.76 14.81
CA PRO A 162 12.14 0.14 15.71
C PRO A 162 12.11 0.84 17.06
N ALA A 163 12.25 0.06 18.13
CA ALA A 163 12.46 0.50 19.50
C ALA A 163 13.88 1.05 19.69
N ALA A 164 14.29 1.94 18.78
CA ALA A 164 15.66 2.43 18.71
C ALA A 164 15.75 3.85 18.14
N ALA A 165 16.83 4.52 18.51
CA ALA A 165 17.15 5.86 18.07
C ALA A 165 18.66 6.04 17.91
N ILE A 166 19.05 6.99 17.05
CA ILE A 166 20.44 7.40 16.87
C ILE A 166 20.65 8.75 17.54
N ASP A 167 21.54 8.80 18.52
CA ASP A 167 22.14 10.06 18.99
C ASP A 167 23.22 10.46 17.99
N LYS A 168 22.93 11.47 17.15
CA LYS A 168 23.84 11.91 16.08
C LYS A 168 25.09 12.61 16.61
N GLU A 169 24.99 13.31 17.73
CA GLU A 169 26.09 14.06 18.31
C GLU A 169 27.10 13.10 18.92
N LYS A 170 26.62 12.15 19.72
CA LYS A 170 27.47 11.13 20.35
C LYS A 170 27.78 9.95 19.45
N LYS A 171 27.13 9.87 18.27
CA LYS A 171 27.19 8.74 17.33
C LYS A 171 26.84 7.41 18.02
N GLN A 172 25.82 7.43 18.88
CA GLN A 172 25.43 6.28 19.69
C GLN A 172 24.12 5.67 19.20
N TRP A 173 24.10 4.35 19.10
CA TRP A 173 22.88 3.57 18.93
C TRP A 173 22.22 3.36 20.30
N ARG A 174 20.93 3.67 20.41
CA ARG A 174 20.16 3.52 21.64
C ARG A 174 18.96 2.64 21.35
N THR A 175 18.74 1.63 22.18
CA THR A 175 17.61 0.70 22.09
C THR A 175 16.80 0.73 23.37
N LYS A 176 15.56 0.28 23.27
CA LYS A 176 14.67 0.04 24.40
C LYS A 176 14.02 -1.32 24.22
N GLU A 177 14.06 -2.12 25.28
CA GLU A 177 13.29 -3.35 25.45
C GLU A 177 11.95 -3.03 26.12
#